data_AF-A0A925BSQ0-F1
#
_entry.id   AF-A0A925BSQ0-F1
#
_cell.length_a   1.000
_cell.length_b   1.000
_cell.length_c   1.000
_cell.angle_alpha   90.00
_cell.angle_beta   90.00
_cell.angle_gamma   90.00
#
_symmetry.space_group_name_H-M   'P 1'
#
loop_
_entity.id
_entity.type
_entity.pdbx_description
1 polymer ?
#
loop_
_entity_poly.entity_id
_entity_poly.type
_entity_poly.pdbx_seq_one_letter_code
_entity_poly.pdbx_strand_id
1 'polypeptide(L)'
;EIEQQFGWNLHLNNFGIHAGVSVLALLIPGTIALVAHAVIRLLNAKPRPFLELAYGYLPIVLGSSLAHYLRLGLTEAGRVIPVTIATFGADTQNLSLPIAVADPAVIAFLQGVTFTFSFWLSVFLTQKIARQPIWNLLPQHMSMAAIGSILWVIVVGW
;
A
#
# COMPACT_ATOMS: atom_id res chain seq x y z
N GLU A 1 -8.99 14.68 -9.94
CA GLU A 1 -7.54 14.34 -9.84
C GLU A 1 -6.98 13.76 -11.13
N ILE A 2 -7.44 12.62 -11.67
CA ILE A 2 -6.90 12.04 -12.92
C ILE A 2 -6.99 13.02 -14.11
N GLU A 3 -8.13 13.66 -14.33
CA GLU A 3 -8.30 14.66 -15.39
C GLU A 3 -7.40 15.90 -15.16
N GLN A 4 -7.18 16.26 -13.90
CA GLN A 4 -6.39 17.42 -13.49
C GLN A 4 -4.87 17.15 -13.59
N GLN A 5 -4.43 15.90 -13.43
CA GLN A 5 -3.03 15.48 -13.57
C GLN A 5 -2.65 15.03 -14.97
N PHE A 6 -3.56 14.36 -15.70
CA PHE A 6 -3.25 13.71 -16.99
C PHE A 6 -4.03 14.30 -18.18
N GLY A 7 -4.99 15.21 -17.94
CA GLY A 7 -5.81 15.80 -19.01
C GLY A 7 -6.80 14.83 -19.66
N TRP A 8 -6.99 13.64 -19.09
CA TRP A 8 -7.85 12.61 -19.67
C TRP A 8 -9.28 12.75 -19.15
N ASN A 9 -10.20 13.09 -20.05
CA ASN A 9 -11.64 13.15 -19.80
C ASN A 9 -12.27 11.74 -19.80
N LEU A 10 -11.81 10.91 -18.85
CA LEU A 10 -12.47 9.64 -18.55
C LEU A 10 -13.74 10.00 -17.78
N HIS A 11 -14.90 9.86 -18.42
CA HIS A 11 -16.21 10.12 -17.80
C HIS A 11 -16.51 9.08 -16.71
N LEU A 12 -15.79 9.14 -15.59
CA LEU A 12 -15.83 8.20 -14.46
C LEU A 12 -17.20 8.14 -13.75
N ASN A 13 -18.11 9.06 -14.09
CA ASN A 13 -19.52 8.99 -13.67
C ASN A 13 -20.28 7.83 -14.35
N ASN A 14 -19.80 7.34 -15.50
CA ASN A 14 -20.35 6.17 -16.14
C ASN A 14 -19.84 4.90 -15.44
N PHE A 15 -20.76 4.11 -14.89
CA PHE A 15 -20.45 2.88 -14.16
C PHE A 15 -19.54 1.92 -14.96
N GLY A 16 -19.79 1.72 -16.25
CA GLY A 16 -19.00 0.78 -17.07
C GLY A 16 -17.55 1.24 -17.24
N ILE A 17 -17.35 2.54 -17.45
CA ILE A 17 -16.01 3.13 -17.56
C ILE A 17 -15.30 3.07 -16.21
N HIS A 18 -15.97 3.44 -15.12
CA HIS A 18 -15.41 3.37 -13.77
C HIS A 18 -14.99 1.95 -13.40
N ALA A 19 -15.86 0.96 -13.65
CA ALA A 19 -15.57 -0.45 -13.42
C ALA A 19 -14.35 -0.91 -14.25
N GLY A 20 -14.31 -0.57 -15.54
CA GLY A 20 -13.18 -0.91 -16.41
C GLY A 20 -11.86 -0.32 -15.91
N VAL A 21 -11.83 0.98 -15.59
CA VAL A 21 -10.64 1.65 -15.06
C VAL A 21 -10.22 1.06 -13.71
N SER A 22 -11.16 0.75 -12.82
CA SER A 22 -10.87 0.15 -11.51
C SER A 22 -10.24 -1.24 -11.64
N VAL A 23 -10.78 -2.08 -12.54
CA VAL A 23 -10.21 -3.41 -12.82
C VAL A 23 -8.79 -3.27 -13.36
N LEU A 24 -8.57 -2.36 -14.32
CA LEU A 24 -7.24 -2.11 -14.85
C LEU A 24 -6.27 -1.65 -13.76
N ALA A 25 -6.69 -0.73 -12.90
CA ALA A 25 -5.87 -0.24 -11.78
C ALA A 25 -5.50 -1.37 -10.81
N LEU A 26 -6.46 -2.24 -10.44
CA LEU A 26 -6.23 -3.38 -9.56
C LEU A 26 -5.28 -4.43 -10.17
N LEU A 27 -5.21 -4.53 -11.50
CA LEU A 27 -4.29 -5.43 -12.19
C LEU A 27 -2.85 -4.89 -12.22
N ILE A 28 -2.60 -3.61 -11.95
CA ILE A 28 -1.26 -3.02 -12.08
C ILE A 28 -0.20 -3.75 -11.24
N PRO A 29 -0.38 -3.98 -9.91
CA PRO A 29 0.66 -4.64 -9.11
C PRO A 29 0.89 -6.09 -9.56
N GLY A 30 -0.18 -6.79 -9.94
CA GLY A 30 -0.11 -8.17 -10.42
C GLY A 30 0.61 -8.29 -11.75
N THR A 31 0.34 -7.38 -12.69
CA THR A 31 1.02 -7.35 -14.00
C THR A 31 2.49 -7.01 -13.85
N ILE A 32 2.86 -6.05 -12.98
CA ILE A 32 4.26 -5.75 -12.66
C ILE A 32 4.99 -7.00 -12.13
N ALA A 33 4.41 -7.73 -11.17
CA ALA A 33 5.01 -8.93 -10.61
C ALA A 33 5.16 -10.06 -11.65
N LEU A 34 4.15 -10.26 -12.50
CA LEU A 34 4.18 -11.28 -13.56
C LEU A 34 5.23 -10.95 -14.63
N VAL A 35 5.31 -9.69 -15.06
CA VAL A 35 6.32 -9.23 -16.02
C VAL A 35 7.72 -9.41 -15.44
N ALA A 36 7.94 -9.03 -14.19
CA ALA A 36 9.23 -9.23 -13.52
C ALA A 36 9.63 -10.71 -13.47
N HIS A 37 8.69 -11.58 -13.14
CA HIS A 37 8.93 -13.01 -13.15
C HIS A 37 9.22 -13.58 -14.55
N ALA A 38 8.50 -13.10 -15.57
CA ALA A 38 8.78 -13.47 -16.96
C ALA A 38 10.19 -13.06 -17.38
N VAL A 39 10.63 -11.85 -17.00
CA VAL A 39 12.02 -11.38 -17.23
C VAL A 39 13.03 -12.27 -16.50
N ILE A 40 12.79 -12.64 -15.25
CA ILE A 40 13.69 -13.56 -14.51
C ILE A 40 13.81 -14.91 -15.24
N ARG A 41 12.70 -15.46 -15.75
CA ARG A 41 12.72 -16.71 -16.51
C ARG A 41 13.55 -16.63 -17.80
N LEU A 42 13.62 -15.45 -18.43
CA LEU A 42 14.42 -15.23 -19.63
C LEU A 42 15.91 -15.06 -19.31
N LEU A 43 16.23 -14.40 -18.20
CA LEU A 43 17.61 -14.06 -17.83
C LEU A 43 18.31 -15.12 -16.97
N ASN A 44 17.55 -15.96 -16.28
CA ASN A 44 18.08 -16.94 -15.34
C ASN A 44 17.73 -18.36 -15.77
N ALA A 45 18.74 -19.21 -15.96
CA ALA A 45 18.57 -20.59 -16.41
C ALA A 45 17.85 -21.50 -15.38
N LYS A 46 17.81 -21.10 -14.10
CA LYS A 46 17.16 -21.87 -13.01
C LYS A 46 16.27 -20.96 -12.16
N PRO A 47 15.17 -20.42 -12.73
CA PRO A 47 14.26 -19.55 -12.00
C PRO A 47 13.50 -20.35 -10.94
N ARG A 48 13.31 -19.76 -9.76
CA ARG A 48 12.39 -20.31 -8.74
C ARG A 48 10.94 -20.15 -9.21
N PRO A 49 10.01 -21.02 -8.79
CA PRO A 49 8.59 -20.87 -9.11
C PRO A 49 8.05 -19.48 -8.72
N PHE A 50 7.15 -18.93 -9.53
CA PHE A 50 6.52 -17.63 -9.26
C PHE A 50 5.91 -17.55 -7.87
N LEU A 51 5.15 -18.58 -7.48
CA LEU A 51 4.44 -18.60 -6.20
C LEU A 51 5.39 -18.50 -5.00
N GLU A 52 6.57 -19.12 -5.08
CA GLU A 52 7.60 -19.01 -4.03
C GLU A 52 8.11 -17.56 -3.93
N LEU A 53 8.45 -16.95 -5.07
CA LEU A 53 8.93 -15.57 -5.11
C LEU A 53 7.84 -14.56 -4.72
N ALA A 54 6.58 -14.87 -4.97
CA ALA A 54 5.44 -14.02 -4.63
C ALA A 54 5.27 -13.84 -3.12
N TYR A 55 5.62 -14.85 -2.31
CA TYR A 55 5.64 -14.70 -0.85
C TYR A 55 6.63 -13.64 -0.37
N GLY A 56 7.63 -13.29 -1.19
CA GLY A 56 8.54 -12.18 -0.92
C GLY A 56 7.84 -10.82 -0.82
N TYR A 57 6.70 -10.62 -1.50
CA TYR A 57 5.92 -9.37 -1.42
C TYR A 57 5.00 -9.28 -0.21
N LEU A 58 4.84 -10.37 0.57
CA LEU A 58 3.89 -10.40 1.67
C LEU A 58 4.12 -9.28 2.71
N PRO A 59 5.37 -9.00 3.16
CA PRO A 59 5.59 -7.98 4.18
C PRO A 59 5.23 -6.57 3.71
N ILE A 60 5.46 -6.21 2.44
CA ILE A 60 5.13 -4.90 1.89
C ILE A 60 3.62 -4.75 1.74
N VAL A 61 2.89 -5.78 1.34
CA VAL A 61 1.42 -5.74 1.25
C VAL A 61 0.80 -5.55 2.64
N LEU A 62 1.24 -6.35 3.62
CA LEU A 62 0.73 -6.24 5.00
C LEU A 62 1.14 -4.91 5.65
N GLY A 63 2.40 -4.51 5.48
CA GLY A 63 2.92 -3.25 6.01
C GLY A 63 2.25 -2.02 5.43
N SER A 64 2.02 -2.01 4.11
CA SER A 64 1.28 -0.92 3.45
C SER A 64 -0.16 -0.86 3.92
N SER A 65 -0.80 -2.02 4.09
CA SER A 65 -2.17 -2.08 4.64
C SER A 65 -2.21 -1.52 6.07
N LEU A 66 -1.28 -1.94 6.93
CA LEU A 66 -1.18 -1.42 8.29
C LEU A 66 -0.94 0.10 8.29
N ALA A 67 0.03 0.57 7.51
CA ALA A 67 0.34 1.98 7.38
C ALA A 67 -0.87 2.78 6.85
N HIS A 68 -1.62 2.25 5.88
CA HIS A 68 -2.84 2.90 5.38
C HIS A 68 -3.85 3.15 6.51
N TYR A 69 -4.08 2.13 7.35
CA TYR A 69 -5.06 2.22 8.43
C TYR A 69 -4.58 2.95 9.70
N LEU A 70 -3.28 3.29 9.82
CA LEU A 70 -2.78 4.09 10.94
C LEU A 70 -3.48 5.45 11.03
N ARG A 71 -3.77 6.09 9.90
CA ARG A 71 -4.50 7.37 9.89
C ARG A 71 -5.86 7.22 10.58
N LEU A 72 -6.64 6.20 10.20
CA LEU A 72 -7.94 5.93 10.80
C LEU A 72 -7.82 5.60 12.30
N GLY A 73 -6.84 4.75 12.65
CA GLY A 73 -6.59 4.35 14.03
C GLY A 73 -6.15 5.50 14.95
N LEU A 74 -5.42 6.49 14.44
CA LEU A 74 -4.88 7.60 15.25
C LEU A 74 -5.73 8.87 15.19
N THR A 75 -6.77 8.91 14.37
CA THR A 75 -7.72 10.03 14.26
C THR A 75 -9.10 9.64 14.78
N GLU A 76 -9.79 8.76 14.07
CA GLU A 76 -11.16 8.37 14.40
C GLU A 76 -11.23 7.55 15.68
N ALA A 77 -10.29 6.61 15.89
CA ALA A 77 -10.29 5.83 17.14
C ALA A 77 -10.05 6.72 18.37
N GLY A 78 -9.28 7.81 18.20
CA GLY A 78 -9.04 8.84 19.22
C GLY A 78 -10.28 9.64 19.63
N ARG A 79 -11.39 9.49 18.90
CA ARG A 79 -12.68 10.16 19.12
C ARG A 79 -13.83 9.19 19.41
N VAL A 80 -13.53 7.91 19.64
CA VAL A 80 -14.57 6.87 19.85
C VAL A 80 -15.52 7.24 20.99
N ILE A 81 -15.02 7.75 22.10
CA ILE A 81 -15.87 8.14 23.26
C ILE A 81 -16.83 9.28 22.88
N PRO A 82 -16.35 10.44 22.37
CA PRO A 82 -17.22 11.49 21.85
C PRO A 82 -18.26 11.03 20.82
N VAL A 83 -17.84 10.25 19.83
CA VAL A 83 -18.73 9.76 18.75
C VAL A 83 -19.79 8.81 19.30
N THR A 84 -19.42 7.93 20.23
CA THR A 84 -20.36 7.00 20.87
C THR A 84 -21.41 7.75 21.66
N ILE A 85 -21.02 8.73 22.48
CA ILE A 85 -21.95 9.51 23.31
C ILE A 85 -22.89 10.35 22.45
N ALA A 86 -22.37 10.99 21.40
CA ALA A 86 -23.20 11.74 20.44
C ALA A 86 -24.23 10.84 19.73
N THR A 87 -23.89 9.57 19.47
CA THR A 87 -24.81 8.59 18.85
C THR A 87 -26.04 8.32 19.74
N PHE A 88 -25.91 8.42 21.07
CA PHE A 88 -27.02 8.28 22.01
C PHE A 88 -27.80 9.59 22.24
N GLY A 89 -27.54 10.64 21.47
CA GLY A 89 -28.30 11.90 21.51
C GLY A 89 -27.89 12.88 22.62
N ALA A 90 -26.77 12.62 23.30
CA ALA A 90 -26.22 13.54 24.29
C ALA A 90 -25.44 14.67 23.62
N ASP A 91 -25.62 15.90 24.11
CA ASP A 91 -24.84 17.06 23.69
C ASP A 91 -23.41 16.95 24.23
N THR A 92 -22.45 16.78 23.33
CA THR A 92 -21.03 16.62 23.66
C THR A 92 -20.27 17.94 23.71
N GLN A 93 -20.89 19.09 23.36
CA GLN A 93 -20.20 20.40 23.37
C GLN A 93 -19.79 20.84 24.77
N ASN A 94 -20.56 20.45 25.79
CA ASN A 94 -20.33 20.85 27.19
C ASN A 94 -19.67 19.75 28.03
N LEU A 95 -19.43 18.55 27.47
CA LEU A 95 -18.71 17.48 28.15
C LEU A 95 -17.24 17.51 27.72
N SER A 96 -16.33 17.73 28.68
CA SER A 96 -14.89 17.55 28.49
C SER A 96 -14.55 16.07 28.31
N LEU A 97 -14.80 15.53 27.12
CA LEU A 97 -14.51 14.14 26.78
C LEU A 97 -13.04 13.98 26.36
N PRO A 98 -12.39 12.86 26.71
CA PRO A 98 -11.02 12.60 26.30
C PRO A 98 -10.94 12.46 24.78
N ILE A 99 -10.03 13.22 24.16
CA ILE A 99 -9.71 13.15 22.74
C ILE A 99 -8.22 12.82 22.63
N ALA A 100 -7.91 11.71 21.97
CA ALA A 100 -6.54 11.24 21.77
C ALA A 100 -6.23 11.14 20.27
N VAL A 101 -6.19 12.29 19.60
CA VAL A 101 -5.89 12.39 18.17
C VAL A 101 -4.42 12.73 17.99
N ALA A 102 -3.72 11.93 17.19
CA ALA A 102 -2.33 12.23 16.86
C ALA A 102 -2.23 13.39 15.85
N ASP A 103 -1.15 14.17 15.95
CA ASP A 103 -0.82 15.19 14.98
C ASP A 103 -0.57 14.57 13.59
N PRO A 104 -1.03 15.19 12.47
CA PRO A 104 -0.83 14.68 11.12
C PRO A 104 0.63 14.33 10.78
N ALA A 105 1.60 15.09 11.28
CA ALA A 105 3.01 14.82 11.03
C ALA A 105 3.48 13.53 11.71
N VAL A 106 2.97 13.23 12.92
CA VAL A 106 3.26 11.98 13.64
C VAL A 106 2.67 10.79 12.88
N ILE A 107 1.45 10.94 12.36
CA ILE A 107 0.81 9.89 11.56
C ILE A 107 1.64 9.62 10.30
N ALA A 108 1.98 10.65 9.52
CA ALA A 108 2.78 10.50 8.30
C ALA A 108 4.15 9.87 8.59
N PHE A 109 4.81 10.25 9.68
CA PHE A 109 6.06 9.64 10.13
C PHE A 109 5.89 8.14 10.41
N LEU A 110 4.87 7.75 11.20
CA LEU A 110 4.62 6.34 11.50
C LEU A 110 4.28 5.53 10.25
N GLN A 111 3.45 6.08 9.35
CA GLN A 111 3.13 5.45 8.07
C GLN A 111 4.41 5.21 7.24
N GLY A 112 5.28 6.21 7.13
CA GLY A 112 6.55 6.10 6.41
C GLY A 112 7.50 5.09 7.02
N VAL A 113 7.64 5.05 8.36
CA VAL A 113 8.49 4.08 9.06
C VAL A 113 7.97 2.65 8.89
N THR A 114 6.67 2.43 9.11
CA THR A 114 6.03 1.11 8.91
C THR A 114 6.22 0.63 7.48
N PHE A 115 5.96 1.49 6.50
CA PHE A 115 6.13 1.14 5.09
C PHE A 115 7.60 0.81 4.76
N THR A 116 8.53 1.68 5.15
CA THR A 116 9.98 1.51 4.86
C THR A 116 10.51 0.22 5.45
N PHE A 117 10.15 -0.07 6.71
CA PHE A 117 10.52 -1.33 7.36
C PHE A 117 9.98 -2.54 6.60
N SER A 118 8.71 -2.51 6.21
CA SER A 118 8.07 -3.59 5.46
C SER A 118 8.62 -3.79 4.05
N PHE A 119 9.04 -2.71 3.37
CA PHE A 119 9.74 -2.78 2.10
C PHE A 119 11.07 -3.55 2.25
N TRP A 120 11.92 -3.16 3.19
CA TRP A 120 13.21 -3.83 3.42
C TRP A 120 13.04 -5.27 3.90
N LEU A 121 12.02 -5.54 4.73
CA LEU A 121 11.68 -6.90 5.14
C LEU A 121 11.28 -7.77 3.95
N SER A 122 10.58 -7.21 2.96
CA SER A 122 10.21 -7.91 1.72
C SER A 122 11.42 -8.21 0.84
N VAL A 123 12.34 -7.25 0.69
CA VAL A 123 13.61 -7.45 -0.01
C VAL A 123 14.42 -8.57 0.65
N PHE A 124 14.56 -8.52 1.98
CA PHE A 124 15.26 -9.53 2.76
C PHE A 124 14.61 -10.92 2.64
N LEU A 125 13.29 -11.01 2.77
CA LEU A 125 12.56 -12.26 2.68
C LEU A 125 12.67 -12.87 1.27
N THR A 126 12.56 -12.05 0.23
CA THR A 126 12.74 -12.47 -1.17
C THR A 126 14.11 -13.10 -1.38
N GLN A 127 15.17 -12.47 -0.86
CA GLN A 127 16.53 -13.03 -0.93
C GLN A 127 16.63 -14.38 -0.22
N LYS A 128 16.04 -14.47 0.98
CA LYS A 128 16.06 -15.69 1.80
C LYS A 128 15.29 -16.85 1.16
N ILE A 129 14.16 -16.57 0.51
CA ILE A 129 13.35 -17.57 -0.21
C ILE A 129 14.09 -18.03 -1.47
N ALA A 130 14.56 -17.09 -2.29
CA ALA A 130 15.14 -17.41 -3.58
C ALA A 130 16.49 -18.15 -3.46
N ARG A 131 17.30 -17.78 -2.46
CA ARG A 131 18.68 -18.28 -2.25
C ARG A 131 19.54 -18.13 -3.50
N GLN A 132 19.43 -16.98 -4.17
CA GLN A 132 20.12 -16.64 -5.42
C GLN A 132 20.88 -15.33 -5.23
N PRO A 133 21.93 -15.06 -6.03
CA PRO A 133 22.62 -13.77 -5.97
C PRO A 133 21.67 -12.63 -6.35
N ILE A 134 21.88 -11.47 -5.74
CA ILE A 134 21.01 -10.28 -5.92
C ILE A 134 20.84 -9.86 -7.38
N TRP A 135 21.89 -10.04 -8.20
CA TRP A 135 21.87 -9.73 -9.63
C TRP A 135 20.83 -10.54 -10.40
N ASN A 136 20.62 -11.81 -10.04
CA ASN A 136 19.63 -12.67 -10.68
C ASN A 136 18.20 -12.31 -10.28
N LEU A 137 18.03 -11.57 -9.18
CA LEU A 137 16.75 -11.13 -8.63
C LEU A 137 16.50 -9.64 -8.86
N LEU A 138 17.34 -8.97 -9.64
CA LEU A 138 17.20 -7.54 -9.91
C LEU A 138 15.82 -7.18 -10.49
N PRO A 139 15.24 -7.94 -11.45
CA PRO A 139 13.87 -7.67 -11.90
C PRO A 139 12.83 -7.77 -10.76
N GLN A 140 13.01 -8.71 -9.83
CA GLN A 140 12.13 -8.86 -8.66
C GLN A 140 12.22 -7.64 -7.74
N HIS A 141 13.43 -7.19 -7.41
CA HIS A 141 13.62 -6.02 -6.54
C HIS A 141 13.13 -4.73 -7.18
N MET A 142 13.35 -4.56 -8.49
CA MET A 142 12.82 -3.42 -9.24
C MET A 142 11.29 -3.43 -9.26
N SER A 143 10.67 -4.60 -9.43
CA SER A 143 9.21 -4.73 -9.36
C SER A 143 8.66 -4.40 -7.98
N MET A 144 9.37 -4.79 -6.91
CA MET A 144 9.02 -4.47 -5.54
C MET A 144 9.16 -2.96 -5.27
N ALA A 145 10.19 -2.31 -5.80
CA ALA A 145 10.34 -0.86 -5.75
C ALA A 145 9.21 -0.16 -6.50
N ALA A 146 8.87 -0.60 -7.72
CA ALA A 146 7.78 -0.02 -8.51
C ALA A 146 6.41 -0.15 -7.79
N ILE A 147 6.07 -1.35 -7.32
CA ILE A 147 4.85 -1.58 -6.52
C ILE A 147 4.91 -0.73 -5.24
N GLY A 148 6.06 -0.68 -4.59
CA GLY A 148 6.27 0.09 -3.38
C GLY A 148 6.04 1.59 -3.59
N SER A 149 6.55 2.18 -4.67
CA SER A 149 6.32 3.59 -4.99
C SER A 149 4.85 3.90 -5.24
N ILE A 150 4.12 3.00 -5.91
CA ILE A 150 2.67 3.14 -6.12
C ILE A 150 1.94 3.14 -4.76
N LEU A 151 2.27 2.19 -3.90
CA LEU A 151 1.66 2.08 -2.57
C LEU A 151 2.03 3.27 -1.67
N TRP A 152 3.26 3.78 -1.74
CA TRP A 152 3.70 4.94 -0.98
C TRP A 152 2.82 6.16 -1.23
N VAL A 153 2.57 6.47 -2.50
CA VAL A 153 1.72 7.63 -2.89
C VAL A 153 0.30 7.48 -2.33
N ILE A 154 -0.23 6.26 -2.25
CA ILE A 154 -1.57 5.98 -1.72
C ILE A 154 -1.61 6.06 -0.18
N VAL A 155 -0.53 5.62 0.48
CA VAL A 155 -0.51 5.43 1.94
C VAL A 155 0.00 6.66 2.68
N VAL A 156 1.13 7.22 2.24
CA VAL A 156 1.84 8.33 2.88
C VAL A 156 1.51 9.66 2.20
N GLY A 157 1.38 9.66 0.87
CA GLY A 157 1.21 10.87 0.07
C GLY A 157 2.53 11.44 -0.44
N TRP A 158 2.46 12.69 -0.94
CA TRP A 158 3.60 13.45 -1.50
C TRP A 158 4.32 14.26 -0.43
#